data_AF-A0A1U7WPZ0-F1
#
_entry.id   AF-A0A1U7WPZ0-F1
#
_cell.length_a   1.000
_cell.length_b   1.000
_cell.length_c   1.000
_cell.angle_alpha   90.00
_cell.angle_beta   90.00
_cell.angle_gamma   90.00
#
_symmetry.space_group_name_H-M   'P 1'
#
loop_
_entity.id
_entity.type
_entity.pdbx_description
1 polymer ?
#
loop_
_entity_poly.entity_id
_entity_poly.type
_entity_poly.pdbx_seq_one_letter_code
_entity_poly.pdbx_strand_id
1 'polypeptide(L)'
;MNNRGCMTYWLNIIQNLVDTKLPYLVTIDPPHTPDHTLLKWTTCHLVPSVAASKASRELDQIQGKRGIWFCGAYQGYGFHEDELKAGVAAADDILRRKCTILDNPKHMVPTWPETGARLLVTRFLKSFIATGCIILLEDGGTIFTFQVTDRKCTLKVSLRVHSTQFYWKVATQGDLGLADAFIHGDFSFVDKNEGLLNLFMIFVANRDLKASVTRSSNKRGWWTPLLSTAALSSAKYFIQHVSNQNTLTKARRNISRHYDLSNELFSLFLDETMTYSCAIFKSEDEDLKTAQLRKISLLIKKAKISKEHHILEIGFGWGSLAVEVVKQTGCKYTGVTLSEQQLTYAQLIVEQAGLQDQITFLLCDYRQMPNKDKYDRIISCGMLEHVGHDFMGEFFSCCESALAEDGLLVVQFISIPDERYDEYRQSSDFIKEYIFPGGCLPALNRVTSAMAAASRLCVVHLEEIGIHYYQTLRCWREKFLKNQSQIRALGFDDKFIRTWEYYFDYCAAGFKTCTLGDYQIVFSRPGNVAVFGDPYNGVPSAY
;
A
#
# COMPACT_ATOMS: atom_id res chain seq x y z
N MET A 1 31.90 13.65 -4.18
CA MET A 1 32.26 12.70 -5.26
C MET A 1 31.72 11.34 -4.87
N ASN A 2 30.79 10.78 -5.65
CA ASN A 2 30.19 9.48 -5.36
C ASN A 2 31.26 8.40 -5.50
N ASN A 3 31.48 7.63 -4.44
CA ASN A 3 32.50 6.58 -4.35
C ASN A 3 32.08 5.29 -5.09
N ARG A 4 31.31 5.39 -6.18
CA ARG A 4 30.89 4.25 -6.98
C ARG A 4 31.99 3.93 -7.99
N GLY A 5 32.64 2.78 -7.82
CA GLY A 5 33.65 2.34 -8.76
C GLY A 5 33.00 1.95 -10.08
N CYS A 6 33.41 2.58 -11.19
CA CYS A 6 33.06 2.13 -12.53
C CYS A 6 34.09 1.10 -12.97
N MET A 7 33.63 -0.07 -13.44
CA MET A 7 34.51 -1.10 -13.99
C MET A 7 34.01 -1.56 -15.34
N THR A 8 34.93 -1.62 -16.31
CA THR A 8 34.66 -2.09 -17.66
C THR A 8 35.47 -3.34 -17.94
N TYR A 9 34.78 -4.42 -18.28
CA TYR A 9 35.36 -5.69 -18.67
C TYR A 9 35.42 -5.80 -20.19
N TRP A 10 36.55 -6.31 -20.70
CA TRP A 10 36.65 -6.73 -22.09
C TRP A 10 36.11 -8.16 -22.24
N LEU A 11 34.84 -8.28 -22.62
CA LEU A 11 34.14 -9.56 -22.62
C LEU A 11 34.75 -10.57 -23.59
N ASN A 12 35.28 -10.10 -24.72
CA ASN A 12 35.88 -10.96 -25.72
C ASN A 12 37.02 -11.80 -25.15
N ILE A 13 37.81 -11.20 -24.24
CA ILE A 13 38.90 -11.88 -23.57
C ILE A 13 38.36 -12.85 -22.51
N ILE A 14 37.46 -12.37 -21.65
CA ILE A 14 36.99 -13.15 -20.49
C ILE A 14 36.17 -14.37 -20.93
N GLN A 15 35.35 -14.24 -21.96
CA GLN A 15 34.49 -15.30 -22.48
C GLN A 15 35.11 -16.04 -23.67
N ASN A 16 36.38 -15.75 -23.98
CA ASN A 16 37.12 -16.36 -25.08
C ASN A 16 36.33 -16.33 -26.40
N LEU A 17 35.74 -15.16 -26.72
CA LEU A 17 34.95 -14.94 -27.94
C LEU A 17 35.90 -14.72 -29.11
N VAL A 18 36.44 -15.81 -29.63
CA VAL A 18 37.36 -15.83 -30.77
C VAL A 18 36.50 -15.72 -32.05
N ASP A 19 36.19 -14.50 -32.50
CA ASP A 19 35.71 -14.13 -33.87
C ASP A 19 34.77 -12.90 -33.95
N THR A 20 34.92 -11.96 -33.02
CA THR A 20 34.11 -10.74 -33.04
C THR A 20 34.84 -9.62 -33.79
N LYS A 21 34.22 -9.04 -34.82
CA LYS A 21 34.80 -7.89 -35.57
C LYS A 21 34.99 -6.62 -34.72
N LEU A 22 34.32 -6.54 -33.57
CA LEU A 22 34.35 -5.39 -32.65
C LEU A 22 34.46 -5.88 -31.19
N PRO A 23 35.05 -5.07 -30.29
CA PRO A 23 35.10 -5.39 -28.87
C PRO A 23 33.71 -5.27 -28.22
N TYR A 24 33.32 -6.30 -27.50
CA TYR A 24 32.19 -6.30 -26.57
C TYR A 24 32.70 -5.95 -25.18
N LEU A 25 32.13 -4.90 -24.61
CA LEU A 25 32.45 -4.42 -23.28
C LEU A 25 31.22 -4.58 -22.39
N VAL A 26 31.43 -4.96 -21.13
CA VAL A 26 30.43 -4.80 -20.09
C VAL A 26 30.94 -3.78 -19.10
N THR A 27 30.19 -2.70 -18.93
CA THR A 27 30.49 -1.68 -17.94
C THR A 27 29.44 -1.70 -16.85
N ILE A 28 29.90 -1.76 -15.60
CA ILE A 28 29.07 -1.78 -14.40
C ILE A 28 29.09 -0.38 -13.79
N ASP A 29 27.91 0.11 -13.41
CA ASP A 29 27.69 1.45 -12.88
C ASP A 29 28.42 2.56 -13.66
N PRO A 30 28.24 2.63 -15.00
CA PRO A 30 28.93 3.62 -15.80
C PRO A 30 28.49 5.03 -15.40
N PRO A 31 29.42 6.01 -15.33
CA PRO A 31 29.10 7.38 -14.94
C PRO A 31 28.15 8.10 -15.93
N HIS A 32 28.05 7.57 -17.15
CA HIS A 32 27.10 7.96 -18.19
C HIS A 32 26.71 6.74 -19.01
N THR A 33 25.56 6.77 -19.69
CA THR A 33 25.15 5.64 -20.54
C THR A 33 26.04 5.58 -21.79
N PRO A 34 26.61 4.42 -22.17
CA PRO A 34 27.41 4.29 -23.39
C PRO A 34 26.58 4.52 -24.66
N ASP A 35 27.17 5.21 -25.65
CA ASP A 35 26.51 5.57 -26.92
C ASP A 35 26.00 4.35 -27.71
N HIS A 36 26.67 3.21 -27.58
CA HIS A 36 26.30 1.95 -28.24
C HIS A 36 26.10 0.83 -27.22
N THR A 37 24.87 0.66 -26.75
CA THR A 37 24.49 -0.37 -25.77
C THR A 37 23.70 -1.49 -26.44
N LEU A 38 24.25 -2.70 -26.48
CA LEU A 38 23.57 -3.88 -27.07
C LEU A 38 22.50 -4.46 -26.15
N LEU A 39 22.78 -4.51 -24.85
CA LEU A 39 21.89 -5.04 -23.84
C LEU A 39 22.15 -4.31 -22.52
N LYS A 40 21.08 -3.88 -21.85
CA LYS A 40 21.12 -3.30 -20.51
C LYS A 40 20.21 -4.12 -19.61
N TRP A 41 20.76 -4.63 -18.52
CA TRP A 41 20.00 -5.30 -17.49
C TRP A 41 20.41 -4.78 -16.11
N THR A 42 19.50 -4.89 -15.16
CA THR A 42 19.80 -4.61 -13.75
C THR A 42 19.77 -5.94 -13.02
N THR A 43 20.83 -6.24 -12.28
CA THR A 43 20.92 -7.44 -11.45
C THR A 43 21.00 -7.03 -9.99
N CYS A 44 20.44 -7.84 -9.10
CA CYS A 44 20.57 -7.64 -7.66
C CYS A 44 21.94 -8.14 -7.20
N HIS A 45 22.50 -7.54 -6.15
CA HIS A 45 23.68 -8.08 -5.49
C HIS A 45 23.46 -9.54 -5.07
N LEU A 46 24.46 -10.38 -5.34
CA LEU A 46 24.49 -11.76 -4.89
C LEU A 46 24.38 -11.83 -3.36
N VAL A 47 23.44 -12.62 -2.87
CA VAL A 47 23.34 -12.94 -1.44
C VAL A 47 24.31 -14.08 -1.15
N PRO A 48 25.33 -13.90 -0.29
CA PRO A 48 26.26 -14.96 0.06
C PRO A 48 25.51 -16.16 0.64
N SER A 49 25.91 -17.37 0.26
CA SER A 49 25.43 -18.57 0.95
C SER A 49 25.89 -18.56 2.42
N VAL A 50 25.22 -19.31 3.29
CA VAL A 50 25.63 -19.45 4.70
C VAL A 50 27.08 -19.93 4.80
N ALA A 51 27.50 -20.83 3.91
CA ALA A 51 28.88 -21.32 3.83
C ALA A 51 29.87 -20.20 3.43
N ALA A 52 29.53 -19.39 2.43
CA ALA A 52 30.37 -18.27 2.00
C ALA A 52 30.50 -17.18 3.09
N SER A 53 29.40 -16.88 3.79
CA SER A 53 29.40 -15.93 4.92
C SER A 53 30.27 -16.44 6.08
N LYS A 54 30.21 -17.74 6.41
CA LYS A 54 31.08 -18.34 7.42
C LYS A 54 32.55 -18.29 7.02
N ALA A 55 32.87 -18.63 5.78
CA ALA A 55 34.25 -18.59 5.26
C ALA A 55 34.83 -17.16 5.29
N SER A 56 34.01 -16.14 4.99
CA SER A 56 34.43 -14.73 5.08
C SER A 56 34.87 -14.33 6.50
N ARG A 57 34.25 -14.89 7.55
CA ARG A 57 34.63 -14.63 8.95
C ARG A 57 35.94 -15.29 9.39
N GLU A 58 36.38 -16.30 8.66
CA GLU A 58 37.65 -17.00 8.88
C GLU A 58 38.74 -16.50 7.91
N LEU A 59 38.43 -15.48 7.10
CA LEU A 59 39.31 -15.00 6.04
C LEU A 59 40.66 -14.52 6.59
N ASP A 60 40.67 -13.89 7.77
CA ASP A 60 41.87 -13.47 8.49
C ASP A 60 42.80 -14.63 8.87
N GLN A 61 42.23 -15.81 9.12
CA GLN A 61 42.99 -16.99 9.50
C GLN A 61 43.61 -17.69 8.28
N ILE A 62 43.03 -17.51 7.09
CA ILE A 62 43.44 -18.20 5.86
C ILE A 62 44.15 -17.30 4.84
N GLN A 63 43.97 -15.98 4.90
CA GLN A 63 44.56 -15.02 3.96
C GLN A 63 46.10 -15.04 4.05
N GLY A 64 46.76 -15.21 2.90
CA GLY A 64 48.22 -15.31 2.78
C GLY A 64 48.83 -16.59 3.35
N LYS A 65 48.04 -17.50 3.94
CA LYS A 65 48.55 -18.79 4.42
C LYS A 65 48.89 -19.68 3.25
N ARG A 66 49.97 -20.44 3.37
CA ARG A 66 50.47 -21.36 2.33
C ARG A 66 50.76 -20.66 0.98
N GLY A 67 50.96 -19.34 0.99
CA GLY A 67 51.14 -18.56 -0.23
C GLY A 67 49.88 -18.41 -1.07
N ILE A 68 48.70 -18.48 -0.45
CA ILE A 68 47.40 -18.34 -1.13
C ILE A 68 46.73 -17.05 -0.65
N TRP A 69 46.31 -16.20 -1.59
CA TRP A 69 45.52 -15.01 -1.31
C TRP A 69 44.16 -15.11 -1.97
N PHE A 70 43.11 -14.83 -1.20
CA PHE A 70 41.73 -14.81 -1.64
C PHE A 70 41.30 -13.36 -1.91
N CYS A 71 40.75 -13.12 -3.09
CA CYS A 71 40.07 -11.88 -3.45
C CYS A 71 38.61 -12.21 -3.83
N GLY A 72 37.70 -11.27 -3.62
CA GLY A 72 36.28 -11.52 -3.88
C GLY A 72 35.33 -10.60 -3.12
N ALA A 73 34.05 -10.94 -3.20
CA ALA A 73 32.92 -10.20 -2.65
C ALA A 73 32.77 -10.32 -1.12
N TYR A 74 33.78 -9.91 -0.35
CA TYR A 74 33.78 -10.02 1.11
C TYR A 74 33.68 -8.68 1.85
N GLN A 75 33.60 -7.53 1.16
CA GLN A 75 33.50 -6.20 1.78
C GLN A 75 32.06 -5.67 1.83
N GLY A 76 31.07 -6.46 1.43
CA GLY A 76 29.66 -6.11 1.57
C GLY A 76 29.14 -5.01 0.63
N TYR A 77 29.97 -4.40 -0.22
CA TYR A 77 29.54 -3.42 -1.22
C TYR A 77 29.03 -4.08 -2.51
N GLY A 78 29.30 -5.37 -2.73
CA GLY A 78 28.82 -6.11 -3.89
C GLY A 78 29.92 -6.92 -4.58
N PHE A 79 29.57 -7.71 -5.60
CA PHE A 79 30.52 -8.63 -6.22
C PHE A 79 31.69 -7.89 -6.89
N HIS A 80 31.40 -6.89 -7.71
CA HIS A 80 32.38 -6.34 -8.66
C HIS A 80 33.28 -5.25 -8.04
N GLU A 81 32.72 -4.37 -7.21
CA GLU A 81 33.46 -3.31 -6.52
C GLU A 81 34.35 -3.88 -5.41
N ASP A 82 33.86 -4.89 -4.70
CA ASP A 82 34.65 -5.62 -3.71
C ASP A 82 35.74 -6.44 -4.39
N GLU A 83 35.44 -7.11 -5.52
CA GLU A 83 36.42 -7.88 -6.28
C GLU A 83 37.59 -7.04 -6.75
N LEU A 84 37.34 -5.86 -7.31
CA LEU A 84 38.41 -4.99 -7.79
C LEU A 84 39.28 -4.52 -6.62
N LYS A 85 38.66 -4.05 -5.53
CA LYS A 85 39.40 -3.57 -4.35
C LYS A 85 40.16 -4.71 -3.67
N ALA A 86 39.50 -5.84 -3.42
CA ALA A 86 40.08 -7.04 -2.83
C ALA A 86 41.17 -7.64 -3.72
N GLY A 87 41.01 -7.59 -5.04
CA GLY A 87 41.99 -8.06 -6.02
C GLY A 87 43.25 -7.21 -6.03
N VAL A 88 43.10 -5.88 -6.02
CA VAL A 88 44.23 -4.95 -5.91
C VAL A 88 44.95 -5.13 -4.57
N ALA A 89 44.22 -5.28 -3.47
CA ALA A 89 44.83 -5.54 -2.17
C ALA A 89 45.56 -6.89 -2.11
N ALA A 90 44.96 -7.96 -2.63
CA ALA A 90 45.60 -9.27 -2.70
C ALA A 90 46.88 -9.23 -3.54
N ALA A 91 46.89 -8.51 -4.67
CA ALA A 91 48.06 -8.34 -5.51
C ALA A 91 49.18 -7.56 -4.79
N ASP A 92 48.85 -6.46 -4.10
CA ASP A 92 49.83 -5.68 -3.31
C ASP A 92 50.40 -6.51 -2.15
N ASP A 93 49.55 -7.29 -1.47
CA ASP A 93 49.93 -8.19 -0.38
C ASP A 93 50.86 -9.31 -0.83
N ILE A 94 50.60 -9.92 -2.00
CA ILE A 94 51.48 -10.91 -2.64
C ILE A 94 52.87 -10.31 -2.86
N LEU A 95 52.93 -9.10 -3.44
CA LEU A 95 54.19 -8.43 -3.75
C LEU A 95 54.97 -8.01 -2.50
N ARG A 96 54.25 -7.57 -1.45
CA ARG A 96 54.85 -7.04 -0.22
C ARG A 96 55.03 -8.09 0.88
N ARG A 97 54.61 -9.34 0.66
CA ARG A 97 54.50 -10.42 1.67
C ARG A 97 53.78 -9.95 2.94
N LYS A 98 52.73 -9.14 2.75
CA LYS A 98 51.86 -8.66 3.83
C LYS A 98 50.51 -9.37 3.76
N CYS A 99 49.78 -9.25 4.85
CA CYS A 99 48.40 -9.71 4.95
C CYS A 99 47.61 -8.55 5.53
N THR A 100 47.14 -7.68 4.64
CA THR A 100 46.33 -6.51 4.97
C THR A 100 44.93 -6.75 4.44
N ILE A 101 44.03 -7.18 5.32
CA ILE A 101 42.62 -7.29 4.98
C ILE A 101 42.07 -5.86 4.87
N LEU A 102 41.42 -5.57 3.75
CA LEU A 102 40.69 -4.31 3.60
C LEU A 102 39.60 -4.25 4.67
N ASP A 103 39.58 -3.15 5.43
CA ASP A 103 38.64 -2.94 6.52
C ASP A 103 37.22 -3.24 6.04
N ASN A 104 36.60 -4.22 6.70
CA ASN A 104 35.19 -4.56 6.51
C ASN A 104 34.39 -3.26 6.75
N PRO A 105 33.30 -2.95 6.00
CA PRO A 105 32.36 -1.95 6.45
C PRO A 105 32.04 -2.24 7.91
N LYS A 106 32.26 -1.25 8.77
CA LYS A 106 32.12 -1.40 10.22
C LYS A 106 30.86 -2.20 10.49
N HIS A 107 31.03 -3.41 11.05
CA HIS A 107 29.91 -4.23 11.47
C HIS A 107 28.94 -3.35 12.24
N MET A 108 27.63 -3.46 11.99
CA MET A 108 26.65 -2.86 12.88
C MET A 108 27.01 -3.26 14.31
N VAL A 109 27.41 -2.29 15.13
CA VAL A 109 27.75 -2.47 16.53
C VAL A 109 26.55 -2.00 17.34
N PRO A 110 25.57 -2.87 17.60
CA PRO A 110 24.43 -2.50 18.42
C PRO A 110 24.88 -2.17 19.83
N THR A 111 24.28 -1.14 20.40
CA THR A 111 24.31 -0.89 21.85
C THR A 111 23.73 -2.09 22.61
N TRP A 112 23.94 -2.16 23.93
CA TRP A 112 23.36 -3.24 24.75
C TRP A 112 21.83 -3.38 24.59
N PRO A 113 21.04 -2.29 24.60
CA PRO A 113 19.60 -2.38 24.33
C PRO A 113 19.27 -2.87 22.92
N GLU A 114 19.98 -2.41 21.90
CA GLU A 114 19.77 -2.83 20.50
C GLU A 114 20.16 -4.30 20.28
N THR A 115 21.16 -4.80 21.02
CA THR A 115 21.54 -6.22 21.00
C THR A 115 20.41 -7.09 21.55
N GLY A 116 19.79 -6.65 22.66
CA GLY A 116 18.60 -7.30 23.21
C GLY A 116 17.42 -7.25 22.24
N ALA A 117 17.15 -6.09 21.65
CA ALA A 117 16.09 -5.91 20.66
C ALA A 117 16.30 -6.81 19.43
N ARG A 118 17.53 -6.90 18.91
CA ARG A 118 17.87 -7.80 17.80
C ARG A 118 17.62 -9.26 18.17
N LEU A 119 18.03 -9.69 19.37
CA LEU A 119 17.77 -11.05 19.83
C LEU A 119 16.27 -11.35 19.92
N LEU A 120 15.45 -10.40 20.41
CA LEU A 120 14.00 -10.54 20.48
C LEU A 120 13.37 -10.66 19.09
N VAL A 121 13.70 -9.76 18.17
CA VAL A 121 13.16 -9.76 16.80
C VAL A 121 13.55 -11.04 16.05
N THR A 122 14.82 -11.43 16.11
CA THR A 122 15.30 -12.64 15.43
C THR A 122 14.68 -13.92 16.02
N ARG A 123 14.52 -14.01 17.35
CA ARG A 123 13.80 -15.13 18.00
C ARG A 123 12.33 -15.17 17.61
N PHE A 124 11.68 -14.01 17.57
CA PHE A 124 10.30 -13.92 17.13
C PHE A 124 10.15 -14.40 15.69
N LEU A 125 10.93 -13.87 14.74
CA LEU A 125 10.86 -14.29 13.34
C LEU A 125 11.14 -15.79 13.17
N LYS A 126 12.09 -16.35 13.92
CA LYS A 126 12.36 -17.79 13.93
C LYS A 126 11.17 -18.63 14.40
N SER A 127 10.39 -18.13 15.35
CA SER A 127 9.18 -18.81 15.86
C SER A 127 7.93 -18.50 15.02
N PHE A 128 7.89 -17.35 14.38
CA PHE A 128 6.74 -16.84 13.65
C PHE A 128 6.64 -17.39 12.24
N ILE A 129 7.76 -17.44 11.52
CA ILE A 129 7.82 -17.88 10.14
C ILE A 129 7.74 -19.41 10.07
N ALA A 130 6.56 -19.92 9.76
CA ALA A 130 6.25 -21.30 9.42
C ALA A 130 6.16 -21.53 7.90
N THR A 131 5.94 -20.48 7.11
CA THR A 131 5.83 -20.55 5.64
C THR A 131 6.50 -19.33 5.00
N GLY A 132 7.13 -19.51 3.82
CA GLY A 132 7.92 -18.49 3.15
C GLY A 132 9.34 -18.34 3.71
N CYS A 133 10.08 -17.35 3.20
CA CYS A 133 11.49 -17.12 3.56
C CYS A 133 11.77 -15.62 3.75
N ILE A 134 12.27 -15.24 4.92
CA ILE A 134 12.75 -13.87 5.21
C ILE A 134 14.26 -13.93 5.44
N ILE A 135 15.01 -13.12 4.70
CA ILE A 135 16.45 -12.95 4.88
C ILE A 135 16.73 -11.52 5.32
N LEU A 136 17.41 -11.34 6.46
CA LEU A 136 17.94 -10.05 6.90
C LEU A 136 19.43 -10.00 6.60
N LEU A 137 19.85 -8.97 5.87
CA LEU A 137 21.23 -8.66 5.53
C LEU A 137 21.61 -7.40 6.32
N GLU A 138 22.30 -7.55 7.46
CA GLU A 138 22.81 -6.39 8.20
C GLU A 138 23.98 -5.76 7.45
N ASP A 139 24.08 -4.43 7.49
CA ASP A 139 25.29 -3.73 7.08
C ASP A 139 26.49 -4.22 7.91
N GLY A 140 27.55 -4.62 7.22
CA GLY A 140 28.65 -5.37 7.79
C GLY A 140 28.53 -6.90 7.68
N GLY A 141 27.54 -7.43 6.96
CA GLY A 141 27.58 -8.80 6.42
C GLY A 141 27.06 -9.91 7.34
N THR A 142 26.40 -9.59 8.45
CA THR A 142 25.65 -10.60 9.21
C THR A 142 24.36 -10.94 8.47
N ILE A 143 24.10 -12.24 8.30
CA ILE A 143 22.92 -12.74 7.60
C ILE A 143 22.07 -13.57 8.56
N PHE A 144 20.78 -13.24 8.65
CA PHE A 144 19.78 -14.08 9.32
C PHE A 144 18.79 -14.61 8.29
N THR A 145 18.55 -15.92 8.31
CA THR A 145 17.57 -16.57 7.44
C THR A 145 16.49 -17.24 8.29
N PHE A 146 15.24 -16.87 8.04
CA PHE A 146 14.06 -17.43 8.67
C PHE A 146 13.24 -18.16 7.62
N GLN A 147 13.29 -19.49 7.65
CA GLN A 147 12.60 -20.36 6.73
C GLN A 147 12.33 -21.71 7.41
N VAL A 148 11.18 -22.31 7.11
CA VAL A 148 10.88 -23.71 7.44
C VAL A 148 10.92 -24.51 6.14
N THR A 149 11.41 -25.75 6.22
CA THR A 149 11.67 -26.64 5.08
C THR A 149 10.41 -27.15 4.35
N ASP A 150 9.25 -26.54 4.57
CA ASP A 150 7.99 -26.93 3.94
C ASP A 150 7.77 -26.18 2.62
N ARG A 151 7.35 -26.93 1.59
CA ARG A 151 7.38 -26.52 0.17
C ARG A 151 6.16 -25.72 -0.28
N LYS A 152 5.20 -25.40 0.61
CA LYS A 152 3.90 -24.83 0.21
C LYS A 152 3.92 -23.34 -0.14
N CYS A 153 4.85 -22.54 0.37
CA CYS A 153 4.95 -21.11 0.02
C CYS A 153 6.33 -20.81 -0.58
N THR A 154 6.33 -20.31 -1.81
CA THR A 154 7.53 -19.95 -2.58
C THR A 154 7.98 -18.51 -2.35
N LEU A 155 7.24 -17.72 -1.57
CA LEU A 155 7.56 -16.32 -1.32
C LEU A 155 8.87 -16.20 -0.54
N LYS A 156 9.79 -15.41 -1.08
CA LYS A 156 11.09 -15.12 -0.49
C LYS A 156 11.31 -13.62 -0.53
N VAL A 157 11.74 -13.07 0.59
CA VAL A 157 12.09 -11.65 0.72
C VAL A 157 13.47 -11.50 1.33
N SER A 158 14.23 -10.53 0.85
CA SER A 158 15.55 -10.17 1.37
C SER A 158 15.58 -8.69 1.68
N LEU A 159 15.82 -8.35 2.95
CA LEU A 159 15.87 -7.00 3.47
C LEU A 159 17.32 -6.66 3.81
N ARG A 160 17.73 -5.43 3.51
CA ARG A 160 18.99 -4.85 3.95
C ARG A 160 18.72 -3.96 5.15
N VAL A 161 19.35 -4.25 6.27
CA VAL A 161 19.22 -3.47 7.51
C VAL A 161 20.41 -2.51 7.56
N HIS A 162 20.13 -1.22 7.40
CA HIS A 162 21.12 -0.14 7.36
C HIS A 162 21.41 0.43 8.76
N SER A 163 20.52 0.18 9.71
CA SER A 163 20.53 0.81 11.04
C SER A 163 20.03 -0.13 12.13
N THR A 164 20.71 -0.15 13.29
CA THR A 164 20.33 -0.96 14.46
C THR A 164 19.00 -0.53 15.06
N GLN A 165 18.57 0.70 14.76
CA GLN A 165 17.27 1.24 15.14
C GLN A 165 16.10 0.42 14.58
N PHE A 166 16.29 -0.28 13.44
CA PHE A 166 15.32 -1.25 12.93
C PHE A 166 14.87 -2.22 14.02
N TYR A 167 15.82 -2.86 14.70
CA TYR A 167 15.51 -3.86 15.72
C TYR A 167 14.83 -3.22 16.92
N TRP A 168 15.30 -2.05 17.36
CA TRP A 168 14.71 -1.33 18.49
C TRP A 168 13.25 -0.93 18.22
N LYS A 169 12.98 -0.33 17.06
CA LYS A 169 11.63 0.11 16.66
C LYS A 169 10.69 -1.07 16.54
N VAL A 170 11.08 -2.12 15.82
CA VAL A 170 10.27 -3.33 15.70
C VAL A 170 10.04 -3.95 17.08
N ALA A 171 11.07 -4.05 17.94
CA ALA A 171 10.96 -4.63 19.29
C ALA A 171 10.14 -3.80 20.30
N THR A 172 9.91 -2.51 20.05
CA THR A 172 9.19 -1.65 21.01
C THR A 172 7.81 -1.25 20.51
N GLN A 173 7.59 -1.26 19.19
CA GLN A 173 6.40 -0.71 18.54
C GLN A 173 5.78 -1.67 17.51
N GLY A 174 6.32 -2.88 17.32
CA GLY A 174 5.71 -3.90 16.46
C GLY A 174 5.55 -3.47 15.01
N ASP A 175 4.33 -3.58 14.50
CA ASP A 175 3.94 -3.21 13.13
C ASP A 175 4.16 -1.72 12.85
N LEU A 176 3.78 -0.84 13.77
CA LEU A 176 4.08 0.59 13.67
C LEU A 176 5.58 0.87 13.72
N GLY A 177 6.33 0.06 14.49
CA GLY A 177 7.79 0.11 14.52
C GLY A 177 8.45 -0.29 13.20
N LEU A 178 7.89 -1.32 12.54
CA LEU A 178 8.33 -1.73 11.20
C LEU A 178 8.05 -0.62 10.16
N ALA A 179 6.88 0.00 10.22
CA ALA A 179 6.56 1.14 9.36
C ALA A 179 7.51 2.32 9.61
N ASP A 180 7.70 2.72 10.86
CA ASP A 180 8.59 3.82 11.22
C ASP A 180 10.04 3.56 10.79
N ALA A 181 10.52 2.31 10.92
CA ALA A 181 11.84 1.91 10.44
C ALA A 181 11.97 2.03 8.92
N PHE A 182 10.94 1.65 8.15
CA PHE A 182 10.94 1.80 6.70
C PHE A 182 10.93 3.28 6.29
N ILE A 183 10.06 4.09 6.91
CA ILE A 183 9.93 5.53 6.65
C ILE A 183 11.25 6.27 6.94
N HIS A 184 11.98 5.86 7.97
CA HIS A 184 13.27 6.45 8.30
C HIS A 184 14.43 5.91 7.46
N GLY A 185 14.21 4.90 6.62
CA GLY A 185 15.25 4.28 5.82
C GLY A 185 16.19 3.39 6.63
N ASP A 186 15.77 2.91 7.80
CA ASP A 186 16.56 2.00 8.63
C ASP A 186 16.76 0.62 7.98
N PHE A 187 15.89 0.28 7.02
CA PHE A 187 16.05 -0.89 6.16
C PHE A 187 15.47 -0.64 4.77
N SER A 188 15.89 -1.45 3.80
CA SER A 188 15.33 -1.47 2.44
C SER A 188 15.22 -2.91 1.92
N PHE A 189 14.68 -3.09 0.73
CA PHE A 189 14.58 -4.41 0.09
C PHE A 189 15.59 -4.58 -1.03
N VAL A 190 16.05 -5.82 -1.22
CA VAL A 190 16.85 -6.20 -2.40
C VAL A 190 15.99 -6.09 -3.66
N ASP A 191 14.79 -6.67 -3.63
CA ASP A 191 13.77 -6.44 -4.64
C ASP A 191 12.97 -5.18 -4.28
N LYS A 192 13.22 -4.08 -5.00
CA LYS A 192 12.55 -2.80 -4.76
C LYS A 192 11.11 -2.77 -5.25
N ASN A 193 10.68 -3.72 -6.07
CA ASN A 193 9.33 -3.70 -6.64
C ASN A 193 8.35 -4.53 -5.80
N GLU A 194 8.75 -5.76 -5.45
CA GLU A 194 7.87 -6.72 -4.79
C GLU A 194 8.32 -7.04 -3.36
N GLY A 195 9.49 -6.56 -2.92
CA GLY A 195 10.06 -6.93 -1.61
C GLY A 195 9.14 -6.59 -0.42
N LEU A 196 8.63 -5.37 -0.37
CA LEU A 196 7.74 -4.93 0.71
C LEU A 196 6.37 -5.62 0.64
N LEU A 197 5.80 -5.75 -0.56
CA LEU A 197 4.57 -6.51 -0.79
C LEU A 197 4.71 -7.96 -0.28
N ASN A 198 5.77 -8.65 -0.71
CA ASN A 198 6.04 -10.05 -0.35
C ASN A 198 6.26 -10.21 1.16
N LEU A 199 6.88 -9.23 1.82
CA LEU A 199 7.02 -9.25 3.28
C LEU A 199 5.65 -9.30 3.96
N PHE A 200 4.73 -8.42 3.59
CA PHE A 200 3.38 -8.41 4.16
C PHE A 200 2.60 -9.68 3.83
N MET A 201 2.70 -10.18 2.60
CA MET A 201 2.06 -11.45 2.22
C MET A 201 2.58 -12.62 3.07
N ILE A 202 3.89 -12.67 3.35
CA ILE A 202 4.47 -13.67 4.26
C ILE A 202 3.89 -13.49 5.67
N PHE A 203 3.80 -12.27 6.20
CA PHE A 203 3.23 -12.04 7.53
C PHE A 203 1.75 -12.44 7.63
N VAL A 204 0.94 -12.13 6.62
CA VAL A 204 -0.46 -12.55 6.52
C VAL A 204 -0.56 -14.07 6.52
N ALA A 205 0.18 -14.75 5.63
CA ALA A 205 0.14 -16.21 5.51
C ALA A 205 0.51 -16.91 6.83
N ASN A 206 1.53 -16.41 7.54
CA ASN A 206 1.95 -16.98 8.82
C ASN A 206 0.98 -16.70 9.97
N ARG A 207 0.34 -15.52 9.99
CA ARG A 207 -0.73 -15.21 10.94
C ARG A 207 -1.89 -16.18 10.78
N ASP A 208 -2.35 -16.39 9.55
CA ASP A 208 -3.54 -17.20 9.26
C ASP A 208 -3.27 -18.69 9.52
N LEU A 209 -2.08 -19.19 9.18
CA LEU A 209 -1.65 -20.53 9.57
C LEU A 209 -1.68 -20.74 11.08
N LYS A 210 -1.14 -19.79 11.87
CA LYS A 210 -1.16 -19.91 13.33
C LYS A 210 -2.57 -19.84 13.91
N ALA A 211 -3.42 -18.95 13.40
CA ALA A 211 -4.82 -18.86 13.80
C ALA A 211 -5.57 -20.19 13.60
N SER A 212 -5.31 -20.90 12.49
CA SER A 212 -5.90 -22.21 12.24
C SER A 212 -5.46 -23.31 13.21
N VAL A 213 -4.25 -23.19 13.79
CA VAL A 213 -3.66 -24.18 14.71
C VAL A 213 -4.06 -23.92 16.15
N THR A 214 -4.14 -22.66 16.57
CA THR A 214 -4.52 -22.28 17.95
C THR A 214 -5.92 -21.66 18.00
N ARG A 215 -6.93 -22.41 18.48
CA ARG A 215 -8.29 -21.89 18.79
C ARG A 215 -8.34 -20.99 20.04
N SER A 216 -7.24 -20.35 20.43
CA SER A 216 -7.15 -19.53 21.65
C SER A 216 -7.32 -18.05 21.33
N SER A 217 -8.13 -17.37 22.12
CA SER A 217 -8.71 -16.03 21.89
C SER A 217 -7.79 -14.85 22.19
N ASN A 218 -6.47 -15.04 22.34
CA ASN A 218 -5.55 -13.90 22.50
C ASN A 218 -5.24 -13.27 21.13
N LYS A 219 -6.24 -12.53 20.66
CA LYS A 219 -6.33 -11.78 19.41
C LYS A 219 -5.78 -10.36 19.62
N ARG A 220 -4.45 -10.24 19.58
CA ARG A 220 -3.74 -8.99 19.30
C ARG A 220 -2.84 -9.26 18.10
N GLY A 221 -2.47 -8.22 17.35
CA GLY A 221 -1.68 -8.29 16.12
C GLY A 221 -0.50 -9.28 16.18
N TRP A 222 -0.05 -9.72 14.99
CA TRP A 222 0.96 -10.77 14.80
C TRP A 222 2.24 -10.62 15.64
N TRP A 223 2.50 -9.41 16.18
CA TRP A 223 3.45 -9.18 17.26
C TRP A 223 2.84 -8.36 18.41
N THR A 224 3.02 -8.82 19.66
CA THR A 224 2.78 -8.00 20.87
C THR A 224 4.12 -7.57 21.45
N PRO A 225 4.44 -6.28 21.54
CA PRO A 225 5.73 -5.85 22.07
C PRO A 225 5.95 -6.29 23.51
N LEU A 226 7.06 -7.00 23.74
CA LEU A 226 7.42 -7.61 25.02
C LEU A 226 8.03 -6.62 26.02
N LEU A 227 8.48 -5.46 25.55
CA LEU A 227 9.00 -4.39 26.40
C LEU A 227 7.82 -3.55 26.92
N SER A 228 7.72 -3.39 28.24
CA SER A 228 6.62 -2.69 28.96
C SER A 228 6.39 -1.23 28.55
N THR A 229 7.21 -0.67 27.65
CA THR A 229 6.95 0.60 26.94
C THR A 229 5.77 0.50 25.96
N ALA A 230 5.35 -0.72 25.60
CA ALA A 230 4.14 -0.99 24.82
C ALA A 230 2.90 -0.35 25.44
N ALA A 231 2.80 -0.27 26.78
CA ALA A 231 1.67 0.34 27.47
C ALA A 231 1.60 1.87 27.25
N LEU A 232 2.75 2.56 27.19
CA LEU A 232 2.82 3.99 26.92
C LEU A 232 2.59 4.32 25.44
N SER A 233 3.15 3.53 24.52
CA SER A 233 2.92 3.70 23.08
C SER A 233 1.48 3.34 22.70
N SER A 234 0.93 2.23 23.21
CA SER A 234 -0.48 1.86 23.03
C SER A 234 -1.44 2.87 23.67
N ALA A 235 -1.11 3.45 24.83
CA ALA A 235 -1.91 4.53 25.41
C ALA A 235 -1.88 5.80 24.54
N LYS A 236 -0.72 6.18 23.99
CA LYS A 236 -0.61 7.28 23.02
C LYS A 236 -1.49 7.03 21.81
N TYR A 237 -1.38 5.86 21.18
CA TYR A 237 -2.15 5.51 19.98
C TYR A 237 -3.65 5.36 20.28
N PHE A 238 -4.00 4.83 21.46
CA PHE A 238 -5.39 4.76 21.91
C PHE A 238 -6.00 6.16 22.13
N ILE A 239 -5.27 7.07 22.78
CA ILE A 239 -5.71 8.47 22.97
C ILE A 239 -5.82 9.19 21.63
N GLN A 240 -4.87 8.99 20.72
CA GLN A 240 -4.90 9.53 19.36
C GLN A 240 -6.14 9.03 18.60
N HIS A 241 -6.42 7.72 18.68
CA HIS A 241 -7.56 7.08 18.05
C HIS A 241 -8.90 7.63 18.56
N VAL A 242 -9.09 7.71 19.88
CA VAL A 242 -10.30 8.29 20.50
C VAL A 242 -10.44 9.79 20.16
N SER A 243 -9.32 10.52 20.09
CA SER A 243 -9.32 11.93 19.72
C SER A 243 -9.75 12.18 18.26
N ASN A 244 -9.50 11.21 17.37
CA ASN A 244 -9.80 11.30 15.93
C ASN A 244 -11.19 10.76 15.53
N GLN A 245 -12.14 10.54 16.45
CA GLN A 245 -13.52 10.16 16.09
C GLN A 245 -14.20 11.16 15.13
N ASN A 246 -15.05 10.69 14.21
CA ASN A 246 -15.65 11.47 13.12
C ASN A 246 -16.95 12.21 13.52
N THR A 247 -16.92 12.94 14.64
CA THR A 247 -17.97 13.93 14.94
C THR A 247 -17.98 15.04 13.87
N LEU A 248 -19.09 15.79 13.73
CA LEU A 248 -19.23 16.86 12.72
C LEU A 248 -18.01 17.79 12.59
N THR A 249 -17.54 18.34 13.72
CA THR A 249 -16.37 19.23 13.75
C THR A 249 -15.04 18.53 13.43
N LYS A 250 -14.92 17.22 13.68
CA LYS A 250 -13.67 16.47 13.52
C LYS A 250 -13.54 15.82 12.14
N ALA A 251 -14.66 15.40 11.54
CA ALA A 251 -14.69 14.77 10.23
C ALA A 251 -14.00 15.64 9.17
N ARG A 252 -14.30 16.94 9.14
CA ARG A 252 -13.64 17.90 8.24
C ARG A 252 -12.12 17.94 8.43
N ARG A 253 -11.63 17.97 9.68
CA ARG A 253 -10.19 17.99 10.00
C ARG A 253 -9.48 16.68 9.61
N ASN A 254 -10.15 15.55 9.74
CA ASN A 254 -9.59 14.25 9.37
C ASN A 254 -9.47 14.13 7.85
N ILE A 255 -10.49 14.54 7.11
CA ILE A 255 -10.51 14.54 5.64
C ILE A 255 -9.46 15.52 5.09
N SER A 256 -9.40 16.75 5.60
CA SER A 256 -8.46 17.77 5.10
C SER A 256 -6.99 17.34 5.21
N ARG A 257 -6.62 16.58 6.26
CA ARG A 257 -5.23 16.12 6.46
C ARG A 257 -4.69 15.23 5.33
N HIS A 258 -5.55 14.46 4.67
CA HIS A 258 -5.15 13.58 3.57
C HIS A 258 -5.47 14.19 2.20
N TYR A 259 -6.69 14.73 2.03
CA TYR A 259 -7.16 15.16 0.72
C TYR A 259 -6.74 16.58 0.35
N ASP A 260 -6.36 17.42 1.32
CA ASP A 260 -5.86 18.77 1.06
C ASP A 260 -4.32 18.82 0.99
N LEU A 261 -3.65 17.67 0.79
CA LEU A 261 -2.19 17.62 0.64
C LEU A 261 -1.72 18.41 -0.58
N SER A 262 -2.21 18.08 -1.77
CA SER A 262 -2.00 18.83 -3.02
C SER A 262 -2.66 18.10 -4.19
N ASN A 263 -3.46 18.81 -5.00
CA ASN A 263 -4.02 18.25 -6.25
C ASN A 263 -2.91 17.86 -7.23
N GLU A 264 -1.83 18.63 -7.27
CA GLU A 264 -0.66 18.36 -8.11
C GLU A 264 -0.02 17.03 -7.71
N LEU A 265 0.13 16.76 -6.40
CA LEU A 265 0.62 15.47 -5.92
C LEU A 265 -0.26 14.31 -6.39
N PHE A 266 -1.59 14.40 -6.19
CA PHE A 266 -2.51 13.33 -6.60
C PHE A 266 -2.46 13.09 -8.11
N SER A 267 -2.35 14.16 -8.92
CA SER A 267 -2.26 14.05 -10.38
C SER A 267 -1.01 13.31 -10.87
N LEU A 268 0.06 13.24 -10.07
CA LEU A 268 1.30 12.54 -10.43
C LEU A 268 1.18 11.01 -10.37
N PHE A 269 0.15 10.46 -9.72
CA PHE A 269 0.00 9.01 -9.61
C PHE A 269 -1.40 8.48 -9.93
N LEU A 270 -2.44 9.31 -9.86
CA LEU A 270 -3.76 8.94 -10.35
C LEU A 270 -3.77 8.90 -11.89
N ASP A 271 -4.86 8.39 -12.46
CA ASP A 271 -5.16 8.60 -13.88
C ASP A 271 -5.76 10.00 -14.11
N GLU A 272 -5.95 10.36 -15.36
CA GLU A 272 -6.41 11.69 -15.79
C GLU A 272 -7.81 12.03 -15.27
N THR A 273 -8.61 11.02 -14.88
CA THR A 273 -9.90 11.28 -14.24
C THR A 273 -9.75 11.74 -12.79
N MET A 274 -8.56 11.67 -12.19
CA MET A 274 -8.35 11.94 -10.76
C MET A 274 -9.24 11.05 -9.86
N THR A 275 -9.49 9.79 -10.26
CA THR A 275 -10.31 8.89 -9.46
C THR A 275 -9.47 8.16 -8.41
N TYR A 276 -9.66 8.52 -7.14
CA TYR A 276 -8.98 7.89 -6.00
C TYR A 276 -9.87 6.84 -5.31
N SER A 277 -10.23 5.81 -6.08
CA SER A 277 -10.98 4.63 -5.62
C SER A 277 -10.58 3.41 -6.46
N CYS A 278 -11.01 2.21 -6.06
CA CYS A 278 -10.82 0.98 -6.85
C CYS A 278 -11.35 1.14 -8.28
N ALA A 279 -10.56 0.73 -9.27
CA ALA A 279 -10.97 0.59 -10.66
C ALA A 279 -11.54 -0.82 -10.93
N ILE A 280 -12.13 -1.08 -12.10
CA ILE A 280 -12.58 -2.43 -12.49
C ILE A 280 -11.89 -2.82 -13.80
N PHE A 281 -10.96 -3.77 -13.72
CA PHE A 281 -10.12 -4.23 -14.83
C PHE A 281 -10.77 -5.41 -15.57
N LYS A 282 -10.60 -5.45 -16.90
CA LYS A 282 -10.92 -6.65 -17.71
C LYS A 282 -9.72 -7.60 -17.85
N SER A 283 -8.52 -7.06 -17.79
CA SER A 283 -7.25 -7.79 -17.89
C SER A 283 -6.19 -7.06 -17.07
N GLU A 284 -5.11 -7.75 -16.69
CA GLU A 284 -4.05 -7.18 -15.85
C GLU A 284 -3.33 -6.01 -16.54
N ASP A 285 -3.07 -6.10 -17.85
CA ASP A 285 -2.34 -5.06 -18.60
C ASP A 285 -3.20 -3.87 -19.06
N GLU A 286 -4.45 -3.79 -18.59
CA GLU A 286 -5.35 -2.73 -19.02
C GLU A 286 -4.99 -1.39 -18.38
N ASP A 287 -5.09 -0.31 -19.17
CA ASP A 287 -4.86 1.05 -18.71
C ASP A 287 -5.82 1.44 -17.56
N LEU A 288 -5.26 2.12 -16.55
CA LEU A 288 -5.97 2.51 -15.33
C LEU A 288 -7.18 3.41 -15.63
N LYS A 289 -7.04 4.38 -16.53
CA LYS A 289 -8.16 5.29 -16.90
C LYS A 289 -9.31 4.48 -17.51
N THR A 290 -9.00 3.55 -18.40
CA THR A 290 -9.99 2.65 -19.00
C THR A 290 -10.72 1.82 -17.95
N ALA A 291 -10.00 1.31 -16.94
CA ALA A 291 -10.59 0.58 -15.82
C ALA A 291 -11.44 1.46 -14.89
N GLN A 292 -11.06 2.73 -14.68
CA GLN A 292 -11.85 3.68 -13.89
C GLN A 292 -13.14 4.10 -14.59
N LEU A 293 -13.07 4.42 -15.89
CA LEU A 293 -14.27 4.74 -16.68
C LEU A 293 -15.24 3.56 -16.72
N ARG A 294 -14.74 2.32 -16.78
CA ARG A 294 -15.59 1.13 -16.66
C ARG A 294 -16.29 1.05 -15.31
N LYS A 295 -15.57 1.26 -14.21
CA LYS A 295 -16.16 1.30 -12.87
C LYS A 295 -17.30 2.32 -12.82
N ILE A 296 -17.09 3.52 -13.38
CA ILE A 296 -18.13 4.56 -13.46
C ILE A 296 -19.34 4.09 -14.27
N SER A 297 -19.15 3.55 -15.48
CA SER A 297 -20.27 3.04 -16.29
C SER A 297 -21.03 1.90 -15.60
N LEU A 298 -20.35 1.04 -14.83
CA LEU A 298 -21.00 0.00 -14.04
C LEU A 298 -21.81 0.58 -12.87
N LEU A 299 -21.31 1.61 -12.19
CA LEU A 299 -22.08 2.33 -11.15
C LEU A 299 -23.33 2.99 -11.74
N ILE A 300 -23.22 3.66 -12.89
CA ILE A 300 -24.36 4.25 -13.62
C ILE A 300 -25.43 3.19 -13.92
N LYS A 301 -25.00 2.02 -14.41
CA LYS A 301 -25.88 0.89 -14.72
C LYS A 301 -26.55 0.32 -13.46
N LYS A 302 -25.79 0.11 -12.38
CA LYS A 302 -26.31 -0.38 -11.09
C LYS A 302 -27.33 0.58 -10.48
N ALA A 303 -27.06 1.87 -10.57
CA ALA A 303 -27.96 2.92 -10.14
C ALA A 303 -29.13 3.16 -11.11
N LYS A 304 -29.19 2.51 -12.29
CA LYS A 304 -30.26 2.71 -13.29
C LYS A 304 -30.57 4.20 -13.52
N ILE A 305 -29.53 4.98 -13.80
CA ILE A 305 -29.66 6.43 -14.00
C ILE A 305 -30.29 6.72 -15.37
N SER A 306 -31.26 7.64 -15.42
CA SER A 306 -31.86 8.20 -16.63
C SER A 306 -31.74 9.73 -16.59
N LYS A 307 -32.12 10.38 -17.69
CA LYS A 307 -32.03 11.84 -17.87
C LYS A 307 -32.92 12.63 -16.91
N GLU A 308 -34.03 12.03 -16.48
CA GLU A 308 -35.05 12.66 -15.64
C GLU A 308 -34.64 12.70 -14.17
N HIS A 309 -33.65 11.90 -13.78
CA HIS A 309 -33.23 11.78 -12.38
C HIS A 309 -32.41 12.98 -11.90
N HIS A 310 -32.49 13.22 -10.59
CA HIS A 310 -31.57 14.02 -9.82
C HIS A 310 -30.73 13.13 -8.90
N ILE A 311 -29.43 13.15 -9.11
CA ILE A 311 -28.46 12.31 -8.39
C ILE A 311 -27.83 13.10 -7.25
N LEU A 312 -27.68 12.47 -6.09
CA LEU A 312 -26.82 12.93 -5.00
C LEU A 312 -25.56 12.06 -4.93
N GLU A 313 -24.40 12.69 -4.97
CA GLU A 313 -23.13 12.05 -4.63
C GLU A 313 -22.65 12.51 -3.26
N ILE A 314 -22.49 11.55 -2.34
CA ILE A 314 -21.89 11.80 -1.04
C ILE A 314 -20.40 11.51 -1.15
N GLY A 315 -19.58 12.56 -1.06
CA GLY A 315 -18.13 12.47 -1.20
C GLY A 315 -17.66 12.42 -2.66
N PHE A 316 -17.91 13.48 -3.43
CA PHE A 316 -17.63 13.49 -4.88
C PHE A 316 -16.15 13.50 -5.30
N GLY A 317 -15.23 13.52 -4.33
CA GLY A 317 -13.79 13.54 -4.60
C GLY A 317 -13.41 14.69 -5.53
N TRP A 318 -12.72 14.37 -6.62
CA TRP A 318 -12.30 15.35 -7.63
C TRP A 318 -13.34 15.57 -8.74
N GLY A 319 -14.58 15.07 -8.61
CA GLY A 319 -15.72 15.35 -9.50
C GLY A 319 -15.83 14.44 -10.74
N SER A 320 -14.99 13.42 -10.85
CA SER A 320 -14.93 12.55 -12.04
C SER A 320 -16.22 11.78 -12.30
N LEU A 321 -16.85 11.25 -11.23
CA LEU A 321 -18.11 10.54 -11.33
C LEU A 321 -19.23 11.48 -11.79
N ALA A 322 -19.33 12.67 -11.20
CA ALA A 322 -20.31 13.68 -11.58
C ALA A 322 -20.25 14.03 -13.07
N VAL A 323 -19.06 14.35 -13.57
CA VAL A 323 -18.85 14.71 -14.98
C VAL A 323 -19.27 13.57 -15.91
N GLU A 324 -18.83 12.34 -15.62
CA GLU A 324 -19.12 11.19 -16.47
C GLU A 324 -20.58 10.74 -16.41
N VAL A 325 -21.24 10.82 -15.25
CA VAL A 325 -22.67 10.54 -15.10
C VAL A 325 -23.47 11.51 -15.96
N VAL A 326 -23.26 12.82 -15.81
CA VAL A 326 -24.02 13.83 -16.55
C VAL A 326 -23.73 13.79 -18.05
N LYS A 327 -22.49 13.54 -18.48
CA LYS A 327 -22.17 13.35 -19.90
C LYS A 327 -22.91 12.17 -20.52
N GLN A 328 -23.04 11.06 -19.79
CA GLN A 328 -23.64 9.83 -20.33
C GLN A 328 -25.17 9.85 -20.28
N THR A 329 -25.79 10.57 -19.34
CA THR A 329 -27.24 10.50 -19.11
C THR A 329 -27.98 11.82 -19.28
N GLY A 330 -27.30 12.97 -19.14
CA GLY A 330 -27.93 14.30 -19.13
C GLY A 330 -28.79 14.58 -17.89
N CYS A 331 -28.58 13.84 -16.80
CA CYS A 331 -29.34 14.00 -15.56
C CYS A 331 -28.89 15.23 -14.75
N LYS A 332 -29.67 15.61 -13.74
CA LYS A 332 -29.23 16.61 -12.74
C LYS A 332 -28.32 15.96 -11.70
N TYR A 333 -27.36 16.71 -11.18
CA TYR A 333 -26.37 16.19 -10.24
C TYR A 333 -26.09 17.18 -9.10
N THR A 334 -26.10 16.66 -7.87
CA THR A 334 -25.61 17.37 -6.69
C THR A 334 -24.53 16.54 -6.02
N GLY A 335 -23.35 17.11 -5.81
CA GLY A 335 -22.30 16.46 -5.02
C GLY A 335 -22.02 17.23 -3.73
N VAL A 336 -21.75 16.50 -2.64
CA VAL A 336 -21.18 17.08 -1.41
C VAL A 336 -19.76 16.60 -1.10
N THR A 337 -18.94 17.50 -0.58
CA THR A 337 -17.61 17.19 -0.02
C THR A 337 -17.32 18.02 1.22
N LEU A 338 -16.31 17.59 1.99
CA LEU A 338 -15.73 18.34 3.11
C LEU A 338 -14.38 18.97 2.78
N SER A 339 -13.81 18.72 1.59
CA SER A 339 -12.51 19.26 1.14
C SER A 339 -12.70 20.47 0.22
N GLU A 340 -12.07 21.59 0.58
CA GLU A 340 -12.07 22.81 -0.24
C GLU A 340 -11.27 22.64 -1.53
N GLN A 341 -10.16 21.89 -1.46
CA GLN A 341 -9.39 21.55 -2.64
C GLN A 341 -10.26 20.76 -3.62
N GLN A 342 -11.02 19.77 -3.12
CA GLN A 342 -11.95 18.94 -3.90
C GLN A 342 -12.99 19.74 -4.62
N LEU A 343 -13.65 20.64 -3.88
CA LEU A 343 -14.61 21.55 -4.49
C LEU A 343 -13.96 22.38 -5.60
N THR A 344 -12.81 22.99 -5.34
CA THR A 344 -12.12 23.89 -6.30
C THR A 344 -11.77 23.16 -7.60
N TYR A 345 -11.17 21.97 -7.51
CA TYR A 345 -10.81 21.19 -8.69
C TYR A 345 -12.05 20.67 -9.43
N ALA A 346 -13.05 20.18 -8.70
CA ALA A 346 -14.27 19.64 -9.30
C ALA A 346 -15.05 20.73 -10.07
N GLN A 347 -15.13 21.95 -9.54
CA GLN A 347 -15.73 23.09 -10.23
C GLN A 347 -15.00 23.42 -11.54
N LEU A 348 -13.66 23.40 -11.51
CA LEU A 348 -12.84 23.65 -12.71
C LEU A 348 -13.13 22.64 -13.81
N ILE A 349 -13.16 21.33 -13.51
CA ILE A 349 -13.40 20.31 -14.54
C ILE A 349 -14.85 20.33 -15.05
N VAL A 350 -15.81 20.75 -14.23
CA VAL A 350 -17.21 20.93 -14.64
C VAL A 350 -17.36 22.11 -15.59
N GLU A 351 -16.70 23.24 -15.30
CA GLU A 351 -16.66 24.41 -16.19
C GLU A 351 -16.00 24.06 -17.53
N GLN A 352 -14.85 23.37 -17.49
CA GLN A 352 -14.16 22.90 -18.70
C GLN A 352 -15.01 21.92 -19.53
N ALA A 353 -15.90 21.16 -18.89
CA ALA A 353 -16.83 20.26 -19.56
C ALA A 353 -18.13 20.95 -20.03
N GLY A 354 -18.36 22.22 -19.65
CA GLY A 354 -19.59 22.96 -19.96
C GLY A 354 -20.83 22.42 -19.26
N LEU A 355 -20.69 21.85 -18.06
CA LEU A 355 -21.77 21.15 -17.33
C LEU A 355 -22.28 21.91 -16.10
N GLN A 356 -21.90 23.17 -15.92
CA GLN A 356 -22.24 23.99 -14.75
C GLN A 356 -23.76 24.15 -14.52
N ASP A 357 -24.58 24.03 -15.56
CA ASP A 357 -26.05 24.15 -15.44
C ASP A 357 -26.72 22.86 -14.94
N GLN A 358 -26.00 21.73 -14.95
CA GLN A 358 -26.50 20.42 -14.55
C GLN A 358 -25.87 19.90 -13.26
N ILE A 359 -24.67 20.36 -12.91
CA ILE A 359 -23.90 19.89 -11.76
C ILE A 359 -23.78 20.99 -10.71
N THR A 360 -24.27 20.72 -9.51
CA THR A 360 -24.10 21.57 -8.33
C THR A 360 -23.17 20.89 -7.32
N PHE A 361 -22.12 21.56 -6.87
CA PHE A 361 -21.25 21.07 -5.80
C PHE A 361 -21.35 21.92 -4.55
N LEU A 362 -21.44 21.26 -3.40
CA LEU A 362 -21.57 21.90 -2.09
C LEU A 362 -20.41 21.47 -1.18
N LEU A 363 -19.80 22.44 -0.51
CA LEU A 363 -18.89 22.20 0.60
C LEU A 363 -19.70 22.11 1.90
N CYS A 364 -20.21 20.93 2.21
CA CYS A 364 -20.97 20.68 3.43
C CYS A 364 -20.88 19.23 3.88
N ASP A 365 -21.12 19.01 5.17
CA ASP A 365 -21.32 17.67 5.69
C ASP A 365 -22.66 17.11 5.21
N TYR A 366 -22.70 15.85 4.77
CA TYR A 366 -23.93 15.22 4.29
C TYR A 366 -25.04 15.18 5.35
N ARG A 367 -24.66 15.18 6.64
CA ARG A 367 -25.59 15.24 7.79
C ARG A 367 -26.28 16.60 7.93
N GLN A 368 -25.71 17.64 7.32
CA GLN A 368 -26.18 19.02 7.39
C GLN A 368 -26.58 19.56 6.00
N MET A 369 -26.87 18.66 5.07
CA MET A 369 -27.34 19.00 3.74
C MET A 369 -28.49 20.01 3.81
N PRO A 370 -28.37 21.18 3.15
CA PRO A 370 -29.35 22.26 3.28
C PRO A 370 -30.70 21.95 2.61
N ASN A 371 -30.77 20.91 1.78
CA ASN A 371 -31.90 20.67 0.90
C ASN A 371 -33.04 19.84 1.52
N LYS A 372 -34.27 20.26 1.20
CA LYS A 372 -35.53 19.54 1.48
C LYS A 372 -35.94 18.60 0.34
N ASP A 373 -35.27 18.66 -0.80
CA ASP A 373 -35.61 17.89 -2.00
C ASP A 373 -35.12 16.44 -1.90
N LYS A 374 -35.89 15.55 -2.53
CA LYS A 374 -35.58 14.13 -2.63
C LYS A 374 -34.77 13.86 -3.89
N TYR A 375 -33.81 12.95 -3.79
CA TYR A 375 -32.97 12.51 -4.90
C TYR A 375 -33.43 11.15 -5.40
N ASP A 376 -33.50 10.97 -6.71
CA ASP A 376 -33.88 9.71 -7.33
C ASP A 376 -32.79 8.66 -7.11
N ARG A 377 -31.52 9.07 -7.08
CA ARG A 377 -30.39 8.16 -6.84
C ARG A 377 -29.40 8.79 -5.89
N ILE A 378 -28.84 7.99 -4.99
CA ILE A 378 -27.71 8.38 -4.15
C ILE A 378 -26.53 7.46 -4.48
N ILE A 379 -25.35 8.02 -4.71
CA ILE A 379 -24.10 7.26 -4.87
C ILE A 379 -23.10 7.74 -3.82
N SER A 380 -22.40 6.79 -3.20
CA SER A 380 -21.37 7.07 -2.19
C SER A 380 -20.21 6.09 -2.39
N CYS A 381 -19.04 6.59 -2.78
CA CYS A 381 -17.86 5.77 -3.05
C CYS A 381 -16.70 6.15 -2.12
N GLY A 382 -16.21 5.19 -1.33
CA GLY A 382 -15.04 5.42 -0.46
C GLY A 382 -15.29 6.35 0.73
N MET A 383 -16.57 6.56 1.09
CA MET A 383 -16.98 7.44 2.19
C MET A 383 -17.24 6.72 3.51
N LEU A 384 -17.74 5.47 3.49
CA LEU A 384 -18.12 4.76 4.71
C LEU A 384 -16.91 4.51 5.64
N GLU A 385 -15.72 4.38 5.07
CA GLU A 385 -14.44 4.27 5.75
C GLU A 385 -14.15 5.48 6.66
N HIS A 386 -14.73 6.64 6.34
CA HIS A 386 -14.59 7.90 7.09
C HIS A 386 -15.81 8.23 7.96
N VAL A 387 -16.87 7.42 7.93
CA VAL A 387 -18.05 7.61 8.79
C VAL A 387 -17.75 7.13 10.21
N GLY A 388 -17.08 5.99 10.34
CA GLY A 388 -16.76 5.37 11.64
C GLY A 388 -17.89 4.51 12.20
N HIS A 389 -17.52 3.60 13.10
CA HIS A 389 -18.40 2.54 13.61
C HIS A 389 -19.72 3.05 14.18
N ASP A 390 -19.71 4.12 14.98
CA ASP A 390 -20.88 4.60 15.71
C ASP A 390 -21.89 5.34 14.81
N PHE A 391 -21.42 5.91 13.69
CA PHE A 391 -22.21 6.84 12.86
C PHE A 391 -22.83 6.19 11.61
N MET A 392 -22.59 4.89 11.36
CA MET A 392 -23.15 4.20 10.19
C MET A 392 -24.69 4.18 10.20
N GLY A 393 -25.32 4.14 11.38
CA GLY A 393 -26.78 4.25 11.48
C GLY A 393 -27.28 5.61 11.00
N GLU A 394 -26.67 6.69 11.49
CA GLU A 394 -26.97 8.07 11.05
C GLU A 394 -26.75 8.23 9.54
N PHE A 395 -25.68 7.67 8.97
CA PHE A 395 -25.46 7.66 7.52
C PHE A 395 -26.65 7.09 6.74
N PHE A 396 -27.16 5.92 7.13
CA PHE A 396 -28.31 5.33 6.45
C PHE A 396 -29.62 6.09 6.71
N SER A 397 -29.82 6.67 7.91
CA SER A 397 -30.97 7.54 8.16
C SER A 397 -30.95 8.82 7.31
N CYS A 398 -29.78 9.42 7.10
CA CYS A 398 -29.62 10.55 6.18
C CYS A 398 -29.93 10.13 4.74
N CYS A 399 -29.42 8.98 4.28
CA CYS A 399 -29.70 8.48 2.93
C CYS A 399 -31.19 8.19 2.74
N GLU A 400 -31.84 7.49 3.67
CA GLU A 400 -33.30 7.22 3.65
C GLU A 400 -34.10 8.53 3.58
N SER A 401 -33.70 9.53 4.36
CA SER A 401 -34.36 10.84 4.40
C SER A 401 -34.15 11.66 3.13
N ALA A 402 -33.05 11.47 2.41
CA ALA A 402 -32.76 12.18 1.16
C ALA A 402 -33.31 11.45 -0.09
N LEU A 403 -33.60 10.16 0.00
CA LEU A 403 -33.97 9.34 -1.16
C LEU A 403 -35.47 9.46 -1.50
N ALA A 404 -35.78 9.69 -2.79
CA ALA A 404 -37.14 9.66 -3.35
C ALA A 404 -37.77 8.27 -3.19
N GLU A 405 -39.10 8.16 -3.27
CA GLU A 405 -39.84 6.92 -2.91
C GLU A 405 -39.34 5.68 -3.67
N ASP A 406 -39.17 5.81 -4.97
CA ASP A 406 -38.65 4.80 -5.90
C ASP A 406 -37.12 4.86 -6.08
N GLY A 407 -36.42 5.60 -5.22
CA GLY A 407 -34.99 5.83 -5.38
C GLY A 407 -34.11 4.62 -5.08
N LEU A 408 -32.88 4.66 -5.59
CA LEU A 408 -31.82 3.68 -5.31
C LEU A 408 -30.63 4.33 -4.62
N LEU A 409 -30.07 3.63 -3.64
CA LEU A 409 -28.79 3.97 -3.00
C LEU A 409 -27.71 2.98 -3.47
N VAL A 410 -26.59 3.48 -3.98
CA VAL A 410 -25.41 2.67 -4.32
C VAL A 410 -24.26 3.09 -3.42
N VAL A 411 -23.71 2.13 -2.67
CA VAL A 411 -22.57 2.38 -1.78
C VAL A 411 -21.40 1.49 -2.18
N GLN A 412 -20.23 2.10 -2.39
CA GLN A 412 -18.95 1.42 -2.54
C GLN A 412 -18.08 1.67 -1.30
N PHE A 413 -17.53 0.61 -0.71
CA PHE A 413 -16.66 0.72 0.47
C PHE A 413 -15.66 -0.44 0.60
N ILE A 414 -14.45 -0.10 1.03
CA ILE A 414 -13.45 -1.08 1.46
C ILE A 414 -13.92 -1.75 2.75
N SER A 415 -13.79 -3.07 2.81
CA SER A 415 -14.23 -3.88 3.94
C SER A 415 -13.09 -4.69 4.55
N ILE A 416 -13.29 -5.05 5.81
CA ILE A 416 -12.51 -6.06 6.50
C ILE A 416 -13.41 -7.25 6.88
N PRO A 417 -12.92 -8.50 6.85
CA PRO A 417 -13.71 -9.66 7.27
C PRO A 417 -14.27 -9.51 8.69
N ASP A 418 -15.51 -9.97 8.90
CA ASP A 418 -16.24 -9.85 10.16
C ASP A 418 -15.46 -10.38 11.37
N GLU A 419 -14.76 -11.51 11.22
CA GLU A 419 -13.94 -12.12 12.27
C GLU A 419 -12.81 -11.23 12.80
N ARG A 420 -12.39 -10.23 12.01
CA ARG A 420 -11.29 -9.29 12.32
C ARG A 420 -11.77 -7.89 12.65
N TYR A 421 -13.06 -7.61 12.45
CA TYR A 421 -13.61 -6.26 12.55
C TYR A 421 -13.47 -5.63 13.93
N ASP A 422 -13.83 -6.36 14.98
CA ASP A 422 -13.78 -5.84 16.35
C ASP A 422 -12.36 -5.53 16.82
N GLU A 423 -11.40 -6.39 16.48
CA GLU A 423 -9.98 -6.15 16.79
C GLU A 423 -9.45 -4.96 15.98
N TYR A 424 -9.75 -4.91 14.68
CA TYR A 424 -9.30 -3.83 13.81
C TYR A 424 -9.84 -2.47 14.23
N ARG A 425 -11.12 -2.36 14.58
CA ARG A 425 -11.69 -1.06 14.97
C ARG A 425 -11.13 -0.54 16.29
N GLN A 426 -10.73 -1.43 17.20
CA GLN A 426 -10.20 -1.09 18.53
C GLN A 426 -8.67 -0.88 18.56
N SER A 427 -7.95 -1.24 17.49
CA SER A 427 -6.50 -1.08 17.38
C SER A 427 -6.13 0.14 16.53
N SER A 428 -4.90 0.65 16.73
CA SER A 428 -4.30 1.60 15.78
C SER A 428 -3.25 0.86 14.95
N ASP A 429 -3.23 1.16 13.66
CA ASP A 429 -2.33 0.56 12.67
C ASP A 429 -1.68 1.64 11.81
N PHE A 430 -0.82 1.22 10.88
CA PHE A 430 -0.14 2.15 9.97
C PHE A 430 -1.12 3.09 9.24
N ILE A 431 -2.28 2.58 8.81
CA ILE A 431 -3.25 3.37 8.05
C ILE A 431 -3.82 4.49 8.92
N LYS A 432 -4.27 4.19 10.13
CA LYS A 432 -4.84 5.21 11.03
C LYS A 432 -3.82 6.24 11.51
N GLU A 433 -2.56 5.85 11.64
CA GLU A 433 -1.50 6.75 12.13
C GLU A 433 -0.90 7.64 11.04
N TYR A 434 -0.66 7.10 9.84
CA TYR A 434 0.12 7.79 8.80
C TYR A 434 -0.70 8.28 7.61
N ILE A 435 -1.83 7.64 7.28
CA ILE A 435 -2.54 7.89 6.01
C ILE A 435 -3.94 8.47 6.23
N PHE A 436 -4.78 7.76 6.98
CA PHE A 436 -6.19 8.11 7.21
C PHE A 436 -6.52 8.20 8.72
N PRO A 437 -6.14 9.28 9.41
CA PRO A 437 -6.52 9.50 10.80
C PRO A 437 -8.04 9.48 10.99
N GLY A 438 -8.53 8.60 11.87
CA GLY A 438 -9.97 8.43 12.12
C GLY A 438 -10.68 7.48 11.14
N GLY A 439 -9.97 6.91 10.16
CA GLY A 439 -10.49 5.90 9.26
C GLY A 439 -10.85 4.61 10.00
N CYS A 440 -11.96 3.99 9.61
CA CYS A 440 -12.43 2.72 10.13
C CYS A 440 -13.13 1.93 9.01
N LEU A 441 -12.42 0.95 8.45
CA LEU A 441 -12.99 -0.01 7.51
C LEU A 441 -14.15 -0.78 8.17
N PRO A 442 -15.36 -0.75 7.60
CA PRO A 442 -16.48 -1.57 8.06
C PRO A 442 -16.29 -3.07 7.76
N ALA A 443 -17.05 -3.90 8.46
CA ALA A 443 -17.40 -5.24 7.99
C ALA A 443 -18.78 -5.24 7.32
N LEU A 444 -19.01 -6.19 6.41
CA LEU A 444 -20.27 -6.27 5.66
C LEU A 444 -21.49 -6.39 6.59
N ASN A 445 -21.43 -7.24 7.62
CA ASN A 445 -22.51 -7.37 8.60
C ASN A 445 -22.79 -6.05 9.34
N ARG A 446 -21.75 -5.30 9.69
CA ARG A 446 -21.93 -4.01 10.37
C ARG A 446 -22.71 -3.04 9.49
N VAL A 447 -22.40 -2.97 8.19
CA VAL A 447 -23.08 -2.10 7.22
C VAL A 447 -24.54 -2.50 7.04
N THR A 448 -24.81 -3.79 6.77
CA THR A 448 -26.18 -4.27 6.56
C THR A 448 -27.03 -4.18 7.82
N SER A 449 -26.45 -4.42 9.00
CA SER A 449 -27.13 -4.23 10.28
C SER A 449 -27.43 -2.74 10.56
N ALA A 450 -26.49 -1.83 10.23
CA ALA A 450 -26.74 -0.39 10.37
C ALA A 450 -27.91 0.05 9.50
N MET A 451 -27.89 -0.38 8.23
CA MET A 451 -28.92 -0.09 7.24
C MET A 451 -30.29 -0.58 7.74
N ALA A 452 -30.38 -1.84 8.18
CA ALA A 452 -31.64 -2.45 8.61
C ALA A 452 -32.22 -1.77 9.86
N ALA A 453 -31.35 -1.31 10.78
CA ALA A 453 -31.79 -0.64 12.00
C ALA A 453 -32.25 0.82 11.76
N ALA A 454 -31.74 1.47 10.71
CA ALA A 454 -31.84 2.93 10.53
C ALA A 454 -32.67 3.37 9.32
N SER A 455 -33.15 2.42 8.50
CA SER A 455 -33.83 2.70 7.23
C SER A 455 -34.80 1.57 6.84
N ARG A 456 -35.63 1.81 5.82
CA ARG A 456 -36.49 0.78 5.21
C ARG A 456 -35.78 0.05 4.06
N LEU A 457 -34.52 0.39 3.79
CA LEU A 457 -33.79 -0.13 2.64
C LEU A 457 -33.51 -1.63 2.78
N CYS A 458 -33.46 -2.30 1.64
CA CYS A 458 -33.07 -3.70 1.49
C CYS A 458 -31.96 -3.81 0.44
N VAL A 459 -31.07 -4.79 0.62
CA VAL A 459 -30.06 -5.12 -0.38
C VAL A 459 -30.75 -5.79 -1.57
N VAL A 460 -30.58 -5.21 -2.77
CA VAL A 460 -31.11 -5.77 -4.02
C VAL A 460 -30.01 -6.26 -4.95
N HIS A 461 -28.76 -5.85 -4.72
CA HIS A 461 -27.59 -6.33 -5.43
C HIS A 461 -26.33 -6.11 -4.58
N LEU A 462 -25.40 -7.05 -4.62
CA LEU A 462 -24.08 -6.95 -3.98
C LEU A 462 -23.02 -7.54 -4.92
N GLU A 463 -21.90 -6.84 -5.07
CA GLU A 463 -20.72 -7.33 -5.78
C GLU A 463 -19.45 -7.01 -4.98
N GLU A 464 -18.53 -7.96 -4.94
CA GLU A 464 -17.20 -7.81 -4.34
C GLU A 464 -16.21 -7.55 -5.49
N ILE A 465 -15.53 -6.41 -5.45
CA ILE A 465 -14.60 -5.92 -6.48
C ILE A 465 -13.16 -5.78 -5.95
N GLY A 466 -12.88 -6.23 -4.73
CA GLY A 466 -11.60 -6.04 -4.05
C GLY A 466 -10.40 -6.65 -4.79
N ILE A 467 -10.64 -7.70 -5.60
CA ILE A 467 -9.62 -8.28 -6.48
C ILE A 467 -8.99 -7.26 -7.44
N HIS A 468 -9.75 -6.23 -7.84
CA HIS A 468 -9.27 -5.18 -8.74
C HIS A 468 -8.47 -4.09 -8.02
N TYR A 469 -8.58 -4.01 -6.69
CA TYR A 469 -7.93 -2.94 -5.93
C TYR A 469 -6.42 -3.18 -5.81
N TYR A 470 -5.99 -4.45 -5.78
CA TYR A 470 -4.56 -4.79 -5.90
C TYR A 470 -3.95 -4.12 -7.13
N GLN A 471 -4.54 -4.34 -8.32
CA GLN A 471 -4.03 -3.79 -9.57
C GLN A 471 -4.07 -2.26 -9.58
N THR A 472 -5.16 -1.67 -9.07
CA THR A 472 -5.28 -0.21 -8.89
C THR A 472 -4.10 0.36 -8.10
N LEU A 473 -3.77 -0.25 -6.95
CA LEU A 473 -2.66 0.17 -6.08
C LEU A 473 -1.29 -0.05 -6.73
N ARG A 474 -1.12 -1.10 -7.55
CA ARG A 474 0.11 -1.29 -8.34
C ARG A 474 0.31 -0.18 -9.36
N CYS A 475 -0.73 0.18 -10.10
CA CYS A 475 -0.67 1.29 -11.06
C CYS A 475 -0.33 2.62 -10.37
N TRP A 476 -0.96 2.92 -9.23
CA TRP A 476 -0.66 4.12 -8.45
C TRP A 476 0.79 4.13 -7.96
N ARG A 477 1.26 3.02 -7.37
CA ARG A 477 2.65 2.92 -6.92
C ARG A 477 3.64 3.13 -8.05
N GLU A 478 3.42 2.49 -9.19
CA GLU A 478 4.31 2.61 -10.35
C GLU A 478 4.42 4.08 -10.82
N LYS A 479 3.27 4.74 -11.03
CA LYS A 479 3.24 6.15 -11.45
C LYS A 479 3.87 7.06 -10.40
N PHE A 480 3.57 6.84 -9.11
CA PHE A 480 4.15 7.60 -8.00
C PHE A 480 5.68 7.48 -7.96
N LEU A 481 6.22 6.27 -8.05
CA LEU A 481 7.65 6.03 -8.02
C LEU A 481 8.36 6.57 -9.28
N LYS A 482 7.71 6.51 -10.45
CA LYS A 482 8.22 7.10 -11.69
C LYS A 482 8.32 8.63 -11.60
N ASN A 483 7.41 9.26 -10.86
CA ASN A 483 7.33 10.72 -10.71
C ASN A 483 8.00 11.28 -9.44
N GLN A 484 8.82 10.49 -8.73
CA GLN A 484 9.46 10.94 -7.48
C GLN A 484 10.22 12.27 -7.58
N SER A 485 10.90 12.53 -8.70
CA SER A 485 11.63 13.80 -8.87
C SER A 485 10.68 15.01 -8.89
N GLN A 486 9.51 14.86 -9.50
CA GLN A 486 8.47 15.90 -9.51
C GLN A 486 7.86 16.05 -8.12
N ILE A 487 7.59 14.93 -7.43
CA ILE A 487 7.09 14.93 -6.05
C ILE A 487 8.05 15.67 -5.10
N ARG A 488 9.37 15.46 -5.24
CA ARG A 488 10.37 16.23 -4.48
C ARG A 488 10.37 17.71 -4.81
N ALA A 489 10.15 18.06 -6.08
CA ALA A 489 10.07 19.46 -6.52
C ALA A 489 8.85 20.18 -5.92
N LEU A 490 7.77 19.46 -5.60
CA LEU A 490 6.61 19.99 -4.87
C LEU A 490 6.87 20.18 -3.36
N GLY A 491 8.06 19.82 -2.85
CA GLY A 491 8.45 19.99 -1.45
C GLY A 491 8.24 18.75 -0.56
N PHE A 492 7.85 17.61 -1.12
CA PHE A 492 7.71 16.36 -0.37
C PHE A 492 9.05 15.63 -0.24
N ASP A 493 9.46 15.34 1.00
CA ASP A 493 10.75 14.73 1.30
C ASP A 493 10.78 13.21 1.07
N ASP A 494 11.95 12.59 1.25
CA ASP A 494 12.08 11.15 1.07
C ASP A 494 11.32 10.33 2.13
N LYS A 495 11.03 10.90 3.31
CA LYS A 495 10.21 10.21 4.32
C LYS A 495 8.78 10.11 3.83
N PHE A 496 8.23 11.20 3.28
CA PHE A 496 6.91 11.21 2.66
C PHE A 496 6.81 10.17 1.54
N ILE A 497 7.79 10.13 0.64
CA ILE A 497 7.82 9.16 -0.46
C ILE A 497 7.82 7.71 0.09
N ARG A 498 8.62 7.41 1.11
CA ARG A 498 8.64 6.07 1.73
C ARG A 498 7.34 5.75 2.49
N THR A 499 6.71 6.74 3.12
CA THR A 499 5.39 6.57 3.75
C THR A 499 4.35 6.15 2.70
N TRP A 500 4.32 6.80 1.53
CA TRP A 500 3.40 6.47 0.45
C TRP A 500 3.73 5.15 -0.25
N GLU A 501 5.01 4.84 -0.44
CA GLU A 501 5.43 3.52 -0.94
C GLU A 501 4.96 2.40 0.00
N TYR A 502 5.14 2.59 1.32
CA TYR A 502 4.65 1.66 2.32
C TYR A 502 3.13 1.51 2.27
N TYR A 503 2.40 2.62 2.14
CA TYR A 503 0.95 2.62 2.00
C TYR A 503 0.48 1.76 0.82
N PHE A 504 1.03 1.97 -0.37
CA PHE A 504 0.61 1.23 -1.55
C PHE A 504 0.86 -0.28 -1.40
N ASP A 505 2.05 -0.68 -0.94
CA ASP A 505 2.38 -2.10 -0.78
C ASP A 505 1.63 -2.76 0.38
N TYR A 506 1.40 -2.03 1.47
CA TYR A 506 0.64 -2.50 2.63
C TYR A 506 -0.82 -2.80 2.24
N CYS A 507 -1.49 -1.87 1.56
CA CYS A 507 -2.85 -2.07 1.08
C CYS A 507 -2.91 -3.13 -0.03
N ALA A 508 -1.96 -3.13 -0.97
CA ALA A 508 -1.92 -4.10 -2.05
C ALA A 508 -1.78 -5.53 -1.52
N ALA A 509 -0.97 -5.76 -0.49
CA ALA A 509 -0.87 -7.05 0.18
C ALA A 509 -2.21 -7.45 0.81
N GLY A 510 -2.91 -6.50 1.43
CA GLY A 510 -4.25 -6.71 2.00
C GLY A 510 -5.24 -7.28 0.99
N PHE A 511 -5.37 -6.63 -0.16
CA PHE A 511 -6.26 -7.08 -1.24
C PHE A 511 -5.78 -8.36 -1.93
N LYS A 512 -4.48 -8.48 -2.24
CA LYS A 512 -3.93 -9.67 -2.91
C LYS A 512 -4.06 -10.94 -2.07
N THR A 513 -4.12 -10.80 -0.75
CA THR A 513 -4.34 -11.91 0.19
C THR A 513 -5.80 -12.08 0.60
N CYS A 514 -6.73 -11.32 0.00
CA CYS A 514 -8.16 -11.31 0.34
C CYS A 514 -8.43 -11.04 1.83
N THR A 515 -7.51 -10.33 2.50
CA THR A 515 -7.69 -9.90 3.89
C THR A 515 -8.40 -8.56 4.01
N LEU A 516 -8.63 -7.91 2.87
CA LEU A 516 -9.51 -6.78 2.63
C LEU A 516 -10.41 -7.11 1.42
N GLY A 517 -11.60 -6.53 1.41
CA GLY A 517 -12.49 -6.53 0.25
C GLY A 517 -12.91 -5.11 -0.14
N ASP A 518 -13.62 -4.95 -1.24
CA ASP A 518 -14.30 -3.71 -1.64
C ASP A 518 -15.66 -4.09 -2.22
N TYR A 519 -16.74 -3.63 -1.59
CA TYR A 519 -18.10 -4.00 -1.99
C TYR A 519 -18.78 -2.85 -2.71
N GLN A 520 -19.50 -3.16 -3.79
CA GLN A 520 -20.54 -2.29 -4.34
C GLN A 520 -21.92 -2.88 -4.03
N ILE A 521 -22.71 -2.18 -3.23
CA ILE A 521 -24.04 -2.62 -2.80
C ILE A 521 -25.10 -1.65 -3.31
N VAL A 522 -26.16 -2.21 -3.89
CA VAL A 522 -27.36 -1.46 -4.28
C VAL A 522 -28.45 -1.75 -3.26
N PHE A 523 -29.06 -0.67 -2.77
CA PHE A 523 -30.15 -0.69 -1.82
C PHE A 523 -31.40 -0.05 -2.43
N SER A 524 -32.57 -0.59 -2.09
CA SER A 524 -33.89 -0.08 -2.49
C SER A 524 -34.89 -0.31 -1.38
N ARG A 525 -35.99 0.44 -1.35
CA ARG A 525 -37.15 0.10 -0.52
C ARG A 525 -37.83 -1.20 -1.01
N PRO A 526 -38.47 -1.95 -0.11
CA PRO A 526 -39.33 -3.09 -0.45
C PRO A 526 -40.38 -2.70 -1.48
N GLY A 527 -40.66 -3.58 -2.43
CA GLY A 527 -41.76 -3.39 -3.38
C GLY A 527 -41.51 -2.30 -4.44
N ASN A 528 -40.26 -1.91 -4.71
CA ASN A 528 -39.94 -0.91 -5.75
C ASN A 528 -40.12 -1.47 -7.18
N VAL A 529 -41.37 -1.77 -7.54
CA VAL A 529 -41.77 -2.28 -8.85
C VAL A 529 -41.57 -1.25 -9.96
N ALA A 530 -41.58 0.04 -9.63
CA ALA A 530 -41.30 1.11 -10.60
C ALA A 530 -39.90 0.95 -11.20
N VAL A 531 -38.91 0.60 -10.38
CA VAL A 531 -37.53 0.43 -10.83
C VAL A 531 -37.22 -0.97 -11.36
N PHE A 532 -37.79 -2.01 -10.75
CA PHE A 532 -37.45 -3.41 -11.08
C PHE A 532 -38.46 -4.12 -11.99
N GLY A 533 -39.59 -3.50 -12.28
CA GLY A 533 -40.73 -4.12 -12.94
C GLY A 533 -41.52 -5.04 -12.00
N ASP A 534 -42.78 -5.29 -12.33
CA ASP A 534 -43.58 -6.34 -11.71
C ASP A 534 -43.50 -7.61 -12.55
N PRO A 535 -42.78 -8.66 -12.12
CA PRO A 535 -42.73 -9.93 -12.85
C PRO A 535 -44.04 -10.73 -12.76
N TYR A 536 -44.96 -10.36 -11.86
CA TYR A 536 -46.20 -11.08 -11.57
C TYR A 536 -47.41 -10.15 -11.70
N ASN A 537 -47.67 -9.64 -12.91
CA ASN A 537 -48.84 -8.83 -13.25
C ASN A 537 -50.11 -9.31 -12.52
N GLY A 538 -50.60 -8.52 -11.56
CA GLY A 538 -51.91 -8.72 -10.92
C GLY A 538 -51.92 -9.42 -9.55
N VAL A 539 -50.78 -9.66 -8.91
CA VAL A 539 -50.76 -9.98 -7.47
C VAL A 539 -50.84 -8.67 -6.69
N PRO A 540 -51.76 -8.50 -5.72
CA PRO A 540 -51.76 -7.31 -4.88
C PRO A 540 -50.41 -7.21 -4.14
N SER A 541 -49.64 -6.17 -4.43
CA SER A 541 -48.55 -5.75 -3.54
C SER A 541 -49.14 -5.52 -2.15
N ALA A 542 -48.60 -6.18 -1.13
CA ALA A 542 -49.01 -5.97 0.26
C ALA A 542 -48.50 -4.64 0.86
N TYR A 543 -47.93 -3.77 0.01
CA TYR A 543 -47.34 -2.49 0.36
C TYR A 543 -48.05 -1.34 -0.33
#